data_AF-A0A9P4H135-F1
#
_entry.id   AF-A0A9P4H135-F1
#
_cell.length_a   1.000
_cell.length_b   1.000
_cell.length_c   1.000
_cell.angle_alpha   90.00
_cell.angle_beta   90.00
_cell.angle_gamma   90.00
#
_symmetry.space_group_name_H-M   'P 1'
#
loop_
_entity.id
_entity.type
_entity.pdbx_description
1 polymer ?
#
loop_
_entity_poly.entity_id
_entity_poly.type
_entity_poly.pdbx_seq_one_letter_code
_entity_poly.pdbx_strand_id
1 'polypeptide(L)'
;MDLARYFSTRRKEQAHHHHSSSHDSTNSRDGGKSYLPLLANPINDDIREVISSSFSDLEKNTARNTGSSTSGTTTFAGNGRTSRGNIIIYKQHHEASTIELFYDLFFVANLALVNYLKLFTMIWFTWLSVTLFDVRFSIDCVWNRIHKAIQFGVFTGFVFAGPVFDKYSNDHDSMSYKHFAIVMVVSRTAIAIQYAVVMWQGRMFLQTLVPLGLSTLVHAVAAVGYGVTIAVFPRGVIGLEEQIPWVVISIAEGLLIFVIAIVWRIVSFKYTHLVERLQLLTLIIIGEGIIGMVKSVACITKGQSTNNNTEIGTVVAAVIILYLLWMLYFDQLSHDRFGTVRQQVWSLLHYPLHMAILLCVEGNTSLIVWNSVVQSLKWMWNLAPSNYADPGAGFSDINALLSNLNRSMWDIDARFETKYWNSTYKWESNFTAIRNYTVTYGFRSDEWNNRTGSLIRYMFDNANVFVFEAHADTVGKLNAVSAPATDPQQRLERIYDVFNTTVMQFYIGAGATLLVLAVMYWFNKVHKSKIEFGEMINRVVVGFALIIVGVAAVIGNKTTSGFKFSASAWIIPSVIFCFISGKSLHSWSISSRTAGY
;
A
#
# COMPACT_ATOMS: atom_id res chain seq x y z
N MET A 1 -36.53 13.66 13.56
CA MET A 1 -35.75 13.87 12.32
C MET A 1 -35.39 12.50 11.78
N ASP A 2 -36.00 12.12 10.66
CA ASP A 2 -35.99 10.74 10.15
C ASP A 2 -34.80 10.52 9.19
N LEU A 3 -33.74 9.91 9.72
CA LEU A 3 -32.45 9.66 9.04
C LEU A 3 -32.59 8.77 7.78
N ALA A 4 -33.70 8.04 7.65
CA ALA A 4 -33.97 7.18 6.49
C ALA A 4 -34.17 7.97 5.18
N ARG A 5 -34.51 9.26 5.26
CA ARG A 5 -34.85 10.08 4.09
C ARG A 5 -33.65 10.52 3.24
N TYR A 6 -32.44 10.52 3.80
CA TYR A 6 -31.26 11.10 3.14
C TYR A 6 -30.39 10.12 2.33
N PHE A 7 -30.66 8.82 2.38
CA PHE A 7 -29.74 7.80 1.88
C PHE A 7 -30.19 7.05 0.60
N SER A 8 -31.07 7.67 -0.20
CA SER A 8 -31.58 7.10 -1.45
C SER A 8 -30.75 7.56 -2.66
N THR A 9 -29.91 6.67 -3.20
CA THR A 9 -29.44 6.73 -4.59
C THR A 9 -29.57 5.35 -5.21
N ARG A 10 -30.45 5.19 -6.21
CA ARG A 10 -30.40 4.04 -7.11
C ARG A 10 -30.45 4.50 -8.56
N ARG A 11 -29.46 4.02 -9.31
CA ARG A 11 -29.28 4.11 -10.76
C ARG A 11 -30.33 3.23 -11.45
N LYS A 12 -30.99 3.75 -12.48
CA LYS A 12 -31.83 2.97 -13.41
C LYS A 12 -30.91 2.10 -14.28
N GLU A 13 -31.07 0.79 -14.25
CA GLU A 13 -30.64 -0.09 -15.33
C GLU A 13 -31.74 -0.11 -16.39
N GLN A 14 -31.42 0.37 -17.60
CA GLN A 14 -32.21 0.13 -18.81
C GLN A 14 -31.65 -1.13 -19.47
N ALA A 15 -32.40 -2.23 -19.42
CA ALA A 15 -32.17 -3.38 -20.27
C ALA A 15 -33.03 -3.24 -21.53
N HIS A 16 -32.39 -3.24 -22.70
CA HIS A 16 -33.05 -3.32 -24.01
C HIS A 16 -33.41 -4.78 -24.37
N HIS A 17 -34.54 -4.91 -25.08
CA HIS A 17 -35.27 -6.04 -25.70
C HIS A 17 -34.45 -7.24 -26.24
N HIS A 18 -34.93 -8.49 -26.41
CA HIS A 18 -36.20 -9.02 -26.94
C HIS A 18 -36.38 -10.52 -26.55
N HIS A 19 -37.57 -10.96 -26.13
CA HIS A 19 -38.45 -11.90 -26.87
C HIS A 19 -39.72 -12.24 -26.07
N SER A 20 -40.81 -12.37 -26.82
CA SER A 20 -42.21 -12.45 -26.44
C SER A 20 -42.68 -13.79 -25.84
N SER A 21 -43.50 -13.72 -24.80
CA SER A 21 -44.80 -14.43 -24.78
C SER A 21 -45.71 -13.81 -23.72
N SER A 22 -46.90 -13.46 -24.18
CA SER A 22 -48.01 -12.83 -23.45
C SER A 22 -48.83 -13.85 -22.67
N HIS A 23 -49.18 -13.55 -21.42
CA HIS A 23 -50.50 -13.86 -20.85
C HIS A 23 -50.81 -12.95 -19.65
N ASP A 24 -52.11 -12.76 -19.46
CA ASP A 24 -52.79 -11.57 -18.96
C ASP A 24 -52.72 -11.27 -17.45
N SER A 25 -52.66 -9.96 -17.21
CA SER A 25 -53.33 -9.15 -16.17
C SER A 25 -53.49 -9.69 -14.75
N THR A 26 -52.95 -8.96 -13.78
CA THR A 26 -53.78 -8.23 -12.79
C THR A 26 -52.97 -7.17 -12.04
N ASN A 27 -53.61 -6.02 -11.86
CA ASN A 27 -53.17 -4.81 -11.16
C ASN A 27 -52.27 -5.00 -9.92
N SER A 28 -51.11 -4.35 -9.94
CA SER A 28 -50.65 -3.51 -8.81
C SER A 28 -49.65 -2.47 -9.32
N ARG A 29 -50.18 -1.29 -9.64
CA ARG A 29 -49.39 -0.05 -9.68
C ARG A 29 -49.06 0.29 -8.23
N ASP A 30 -47.87 -0.08 -7.76
CA ASP A 30 -47.27 0.56 -6.60
C ASP A 30 -45.85 1.01 -6.97
N GLY A 31 -45.75 2.26 -7.41
CA GLY A 31 -44.50 3.01 -7.48
C GLY A 31 -44.03 3.43 -6.08
N GLY A 32 -44.05 2.50 -5.13
CA GLY A 32 -43.62 2.72 -3.76
C GLY A 32 -42.10 2.88 -3.73
N LYS A 33 -41.62 4.00 -3.18
CA LYS A 33 -40.23 4.14 -2.77
C LYS A 33 -39.96 3.01 -1.77
N SER A 34 -39.26 1.96 -2.21
CA SER A 34 -38.85 0.88 -1.32
C SER A 34 -37.84 1.43 -0.33
N TYR A 35 -38.27 1.59 0.93
CA TYR A 35 -37.42 2.03 2.02
C TYR A 35 -36.38 0.95 2.32
N LEU A 36 -35.14 1.36 2.59
CA LEU A 36 -34.09 0.43 2.99
C LEU A 36 -34.49 -0.28 4.30
N PRO A 37 -34.41 -1.62 4.37
CA PRO A 37 -34.74 -2.33 5.59
C PRO A 37 -33.77 -1.95 6.71
N LEU A 38 -34.28 -1.85 7.94
CA LEU A 38 -33.47 -1.52 9.11
C LEU A 38 -32.45 -2.63 9.41
N LEU A 39 -32.88 -3.88 9.26
CA LEU A 39 -32.05 -5.08 9.36
C LEU A 39 -32.48 -6.06 8.26
N ALA A 40 -31.59 -6.33 7.30
CA ALA A 40 -31.82 -7.35 6.29
C ALA A 40 -31.31 -8.72 6.77
N ASN A 41 -31.98 -9.80 6.36
CA ASN A 41 -31.53 -11.16 6.63
C ASN A 41 -30.62 -11.65 5.50
N PRO A 42 -29.39 -12.12 5.78
CA PRO A 42 -28.44 -12.61 4.78
C PRO A 42 -28.81 -13.95 4.14
N ILE A 43 -29.80 -14.68 4.67
CA ILE A 43 -30.21 -16.01 4.18
C ILE A 43 -30.90 -15.90 2.82
N ASN A 44 -30.61 -16.84 1.91
CA ASN A 44 -31.23 -16.90 0.59
C ASN A 44 -32.75 -17.17 0.69
N ASP A 45 -33.54 -16.47 -0.13
CA ASP A 45 -35.00 -16.56 -0.11
C ASP A 45 -35.49 -17.94 -0.57
N ASP A 46 -34.79 -18.59 -1.51
CA ASP A 46 -35.08 -19.97 -1.96
C ASP A 46 -35.06 -20.98 -0.80
N ILE A 47 -34.18 -20.77 0.18
CA ILE A 47 -34.07 -21.64 1.35
C ILE A 47 -35.18 -21.37 2.33
N ARG A 48 -35.59 -20.11 2.46
CA ARG A 48 -36.73 -19.75 3.29
C ARG A 48 -38.00 -20.33 2.70
N GLU A 49 -38.12 -20.36 1.38
CA GLU A 49 -39.22 -21.00 0.67
C GLU A 49 -39.21 -22.52 0.90
N VAL A 50 -38.07 -23.20 0.75
CA VAL A 50 -37.92 -24.65 1.04
C VAL A 50 -38.23 -25.00 2.50
N ILE A 51 -37.83 -24.14 3.44
CA ILE A 51 -38.15 -24.34 4.87
C ILE A 51 -39.64 -24.11 5.09
N SER A 52 -40.21 -23.04 4.53
CA SER A 52 -41.64 -22.74 4.66
C SER A 52 -42.51 -23.83 4.04
N SER A 53 -42.09 -24.40 2.91
CA SER A 53 -42.78 -25.51 2.26
C SER A 53 -42.63 -26.79 3.07
N SER A 54 -41.44 -27.12 3.57
CA SER A 54 -41.25 -28.27 4.49
C SER A 54 -42.08 -28.16 5.77
N PHE A 55 -42.23 -26.96 6.35
CA PHE A 55 -43.12 -26.74 7.50
C PHE A 55 -44.59 -26.88 7.11
N SER A 56 -45.00 -26.35 5.96
CA SER A 56 -46.37 -26.49 5.46
C SER A 56 -46.73 -27.92 5.05
N ASP A 57 -45.75 -28.70 4.56
CA ASP A 57 -45.90 -30.11 4.23
C ASP A 57 -45.93 -30.97 5.50
N LEU A 58 -45.23 -30.57 6.57
CA LEU A 58 -45.41 -31.17 7.90
C LEU A 58 -46.82 -30.92 8.45
N GLU A 59 -47.34 -29.71 8.26
CA GLU A 59 -48.69 -29.32 8.69
C GLU A 59 -49.76 -30.05 7.85
N LYS A 60 -49.54 -30.22 6.54
CA LYS A 60 -50.43 -31.00 5.65
C LYS A 60 -50.37 -32.50 5.91
N ASN A 61 -49.20 -33.06 6.22
CA ASN A 61 -49.02 -34.48 6.50
C ASN A 61 -49.60 -34.87 7.88
N THR A 62 -49.78 -33.91 8.79
CA THR A 62 -50.51 -34.14 10.05
C THR A 62 -52.03 -34.18 9.83
N ALA A 63 -52.53 -33.64 8.71
CA ALA A 63 -53.97 -33.55 8.38
C ALA A 63 -54.47 -34.58 7.34
N ARG A 64 -53.59 -35.39 6.72
CA ARG A 64 -53.99 -36.40 5.74
C ARG A 64 -53.20 -37.69 5.90
N ASN A 65 -53.71 -38.58 6.73
CA ASN A 65 -53.26 -39.96 6.78
C ASN A 65 -54.30 -40.87 6.11
N THR A 66 -54.34 -40.86 4.77
CA THR A 66 -54.88 -41.95 3.95
C THR A 66 -54.35 -41.85 2.52
N GLY A 67 -53.50 -42.80 2.13
CA GLY A 67 -53.49 -43.36 0.78
C GLY A 67 -52.58 -42.72 -0.29
N SER A 68 -51.74 -43.59 -0.85
CA SER A 68 -51.18 -43.63 -2.21
C SER A 68 -49.92 -42.82 -2.56
N SER A 69 -48.98 -43.61 -3.09
CA SER A 69 -47.73 -43.28 -3.74
C SER A 69 -47.93 -42.49 -5.03
N THR A 70 -47.15 -41.42 -5.24
CA THR A 70 -46.71 -41.05 -6.60
C THR A 70 -45.42 -40.24 -6.59
N SER A 71 -44.48 -40.70 -7.41
CA SER A 71 -43.29 -39.99 -7.85
C SER A 71 -43.64 -38.64 -8.46
N GLY A 72 -43.07 -37.56 -7.93
CA GLY A 72 -43.20 -36.21 -8.46
C GLY A 72 -41.85 -35.52 -8.48
N THR A 73 -41.13 -35.65 -9.58
CA THR A 73 -39.97 -34.82 -9.91
C THR A 73 -40.45 -33.38 -10.08
N THR A 74 -40.39 -32.56 -9.03
CA THR A 74 -40.63 -31.13 -9.15
C THR A 74 -39.37 -30.45 -9.69
N THR A 75 -39.45 -30.11 -10.97
CA THR A 75 -38.60 -29.18 -11.71
C THR A 75 -38.49 -27.84 -10.96
N PHE A 76 -37.32 -27.59 -10.36
CA PHE A 76 -36.94 -26.26 -9.87
C PHE A 76 -36.07 -25.56 -10.91
N ALA A 77 -36.60 -24.47 -11.48
CA ALA A 77 -35.82 -23.50 -12.22
C ALA A 77 -34.95 -22.69 -11.24
N GLY A 78 -33.65 -22.52 -11.54
CA GLY A 78 -32.78 -21.55 -10.85
C GLY A 78 -32.18 -21.98 -9.51
N ASN A 79 -32.12 -23.28 -9.20
CA ASN A 79 -31.70 -23.83 -7.90
C ASN A 79 -30.42 -23.20 -7.32
N GLY A 80 -30.54 -22.50 -6.19
CA GLY A 80 -29.48 -22.14 -5.23
C GLY A 80 -28.71 -23.35 -4.66
N ARG A 81 -28.15 -24.16 -5.55
CA ARG A 81 -27.35 -25.35 -5.33
C ARG A 81 -26.05 -25.21 -6.14
N THR A 82 -24.93 -25.51 -5.51
CA THR A 82 -23.63 -25.61 -6.20
C THR A 82 -23.66 -26.74 -7.25
N SER A 83 -22.69 -26.79 -8.17
CA SER A 83 -22.57 -27.86 -9.19
C SER A 83 -22.43 -29.29 -8.62
N ARG A 84 -22.36 -29.44 -7.29
CA ARG A 84 -22.34 -30.70 -6.54
C ARG A 84 -23.61 -30.94 -5.71
N GLY A 85 -24.66 -30.12 -5.87
CA GLY A 85 -25.94 -30.29 -5.19
C GLY A 85 -26.07 -29.67 -3.80
N ASN A 86 -25.00 -29.06 -3.25
CA ASN A 86 -25.06 -28.39 -1.93
C ASN A 86 -25.84 -27.09 -1.99
N ILE A 87 -26.76 -26.89 -1.04
CA ILE A 87 -27.63 -25.72 -0.89
C ILE A 87 -26.81 -24.47 -0.47
N ILE A 88 -27.03 -23.33 -1.14
CA ILE A 88 -26.33 -22.05 -0.90
C ILE A 88 -27.09 -21.22 0.14
N ILE A 89 -26.59 -21.23 1.39
CA ILE A 89 -27.30 -20.69 2.57
C ILE A 89 -27.50 -19.17 2.54
N TYR A 90 -26.53 -18.41 2.01
CA TYR A 90 -26.51 -16.96 2.04
C TYR A 90 -26.59 -16.34 0.64
N LYS A 91 -27.18 -15.14 0.53
CA LYS A 91 -27.26 -14.41 -0.74
C LYS A 91 -25.87 -14.10 -1.27
N GLN A 92 -25.62 -14.50 -2.51
CA GLN A 92 -24.34 -14.33 -3.16
C GLN A 92 -24.27 -12.98 -3.87
N HIS A 93 -23.17 -12.25 -3.66
CA HIS A 93 -22.87 -11.03 -4.40
C HIS A 93 -21.83 -11.38 -5.47
N HIS A 94 -22.12 -11.00 -6.71
CA HIS A 94 -21.25 -11.29 -7.85
C HIS A 94 -20.28 -10.15 -8.18
N GLU A 95 -20.50 -8.96 -7.62
CA GLU A 95 -19.71 -7.75 -7.89
C GLU A 95 -19.50 -6.95 -6.59
N ALA A 96 -18.37 -6.23 -6.51
CA ALA A 96 -18.08 -5.34 -5.40
C ALA A 96 -19.01 -4.13 -5.37
N SER A 97 -19.57 -3.82 -4.19
CA SER A 97 -20.42 -2.64 -4.02
C SER A 97 -19.60 -1.34 -3.96
N THR A 98 -20.17 -0.22 -4.41
CA THR A 98 -19.52 1.10 -4.34
C THR A 98 -19.10 1.47 -2.91
N ILE A 99 -19.87 1.05 -1.89
CA ILE A 99 -19.52 1.31 -0.48
C ILE A 99 -18.32 0.49 0.00
N GLU A 100 -18.10 -0.69 -0.58
CA GLU A 100 -16.94 -1.53 -0.30
C GLU A 100 -15.70 -0.94 -0.95
N LEU A 101 -15.81 -0.46 -2.19
CA LEU A 101 -14.72 0.27 -2.84
C LEU A 101 -14.35 1.56 -2.10
N PHE A 102 -15.35 2.28 -1.57
CA PHE A 102 -15.12 3.48 -0.77
C PHE A 102 -14.38 3.15 0.54
N TYR A 103 -14.65 2.00 1.15
CA TYR A 103 -13.89 1.49 2.30
C TYR A 103 -12.43 1.19 1.94
N ASP A 104 -12.19 0.58 0.78
CA ASP A 104 -10.85 0.29 0.28
C ASP A 104 -10.04 1.59 0.02
N LEU A 105 -10.72 2.71 -0.28
CA LEU A 105 -10.07 4.02 -0.40
C LEU A 105 -9.61 4.59 0.94
N PHE A 106 -10.36 4.40 2.03
CA PHE A 106 -9.92 4.77 3.39
C PHE A 106 -8.71 3.95 3.85
N PHE A 107 -8.63 2.69 3.43
CA PHE A 107 -7.43 1.87 3.62
C PHE A 107 -6.22 2.53 2.97
N VAL A 108 -6.34 2.96 1.70
CA VAL A 108 -5.23 3.58 0.96
C VAL A 108 -4.87 4.97 1.47
N ALA A 109 -5.83 5.77 1.91
CA ALA A 109 -5.53 7.07 2.52
C ALA A 109 -4.59 6.95 3.73
N ASN A 110 -4.67 5.83 4.46
CA ASN A 110 -3.76 5.55 5.57
C ASN A 110 -2.38 5.05 5.11
N LEU A 111 -2.20 4.59 3.86
CA LEU A 111 -0.89 4.20 3.33
C LEU A 111 0.08 5.38 3.25
N ALA A 112 -0.42 6.61 3.11
CA ALA A 112 0.41 7.81 3.19
C ALA A 112 1.11 7.99 4.55
N LEU A 113 0.60 7.35 5.61
CA LEU A 113 1.20 7.31 6.95
C LEU A 113 2.15 6.10 7.13
N VAL A 114 2.21 5.19 6.16
CA VAL A 114 2.83 3.85 6.24
C VAL A 114 4.29 3.90 5.79
N ASN A 115 5.10 4.64 6.54
CA ASN A 115 6.56 4.43 6.48
C ASN A 115 7.02 3.24 7.33
N TYR A 116 6.07 2.42 7.82
CA TYR A 116 6.30 1.36 8.78
C TYR A 116 5.61 0.08 8.34
N LEU A 117 6.40 -0.96 8.02
CA LEU A 117 5.91 -2.32 7.69
C LEU A 117 4.87 -2.82 8.71
N LYS A 118 5.08 -2.52 10.00
CA LYS A 118 4.17 -2.89 11.09
C LYS A 118 2.78 -2.25 10.93
N LEU A 119 2.74 -0.97 10.57
CA LEU A 119 1.49 -0.25 10.36
C LEU A 119 0.74 -0.81 9.14
N PHE A 120 1.46 -1.09 8.05
CA PHE A 120 0.87 -1.76 6.89
C PHE A 120 0.20 -3.08 7.29
N THR A 121 0.90 -3.93 8.05
CA THR A 121 0.36 -5.21 8.53
C THR A 121 -0.94 -5.02 9.31
N MET A 122 -0.96 -4.08 10.25
CA MET A 122 -2.13 -3.80 11.08
C MET A 122 -3.33 -3.33 10.25
N ILE A 123 -3.10 -2.39 9.32
CA ILE A 123 -4.14 -1.87 8.43
C ILE A 123 -4.64 -3.00 7.51
N TRP A 124 -3.74 -3.80 6.91
CA TRP A 124 -4.09 -4.88 5.99
C TRP A 124 -4.93 -5.97 6.65
N PHE A 125 -4.56 -6.42 7.85
CA PHE A 125 -5.35 -7.43 8.58
C PHE A 125 -6.68 -6.85 9.11
N THR A 126 -6.74 -5.56 9.44
CA THR A 126 -8.01 -4.91 9.81
C THR A 126 -8.94 -4.80 8.61
N TRP A 127 -8.42 -4.38 7.46
CA TRP A 127 -9.13 -4.38 6.19
C TRP A 127 -9.64 -5.78 5.86
N LEU A 128 -8.76 -6.78 5.92
CA LEU A 128 -9.08 -8.17 5.63
C LEU A 128 -10.24 -8.67 6.50
N SER A 129 -10.20 -8.47 7.81
CA SER A 129 -11.26 -8.92 8.73
C SER A 129 -12.64 -8.41 8.30
N VAL A 130 -12.75 -7.11 8.01
CA VAL A 130 -14.02 -6.51 7.55
C VAL A 130 -14.40 -7.04 6.16
N THR A 131 -13.45 -7.13 5.23
CA THR A 131 -13.68 -7.64 3.88
C THR A 131 -14.20 -9.08 3.89
N LEU A 132 -13.62 -9.96 4.72
CA LEU A 132 -14.07 -11.34 4.84
C LEU A 132 -15.47 -11.45 5.44
N PHE A 133 -15.89 -10.51 6.29
CA PHE A 133 -17.27 -10.43 6.75
C PHE A 133 -18.19 -9.97 5.62
N ASP A 134 -17.85 -8.86 4.94
CA ASP A 134 -18.73 -8.24 3.95
C ASP A 134 -19.05 -9.21 2.81
N VAL A 135 -18.01 -9.84 2.28
CA VAL A 135 -18.08 -10.71 1.12
C VAL A 135 -18.98 -11.94 1.38
N ARG A 136 -19.24 -12.29 2.64
CA ARG A 136 -20.11 -13.40 3.04
C ARG A 136 -21.52 -12.96 3.43
N PHE A 137 -21.64 -11.85 4.16
CA PHE A 137 -22.88 -11.53 4.91
C PHE A 137 -23.37 -10.10 4.74
N SER A 138 -22.63 -9.22 4.05
CA SER A 138 -23.08 -7.85 3.81
C SER A 138 -24.32 -7.86 2.91
N ILE A 139 -25.41 -7.31 3.41
CA ILE A 139 -26.56 -6.90 2.61
C ILE A 139 -26.79 -5.42 2.89
N ASP A 140 -27.18 -4.67 1.85
CA ASP A 140 -27.49 -3.25 1.99
C ASP A 140 -28.70 -3.05 2.91
N CYS A 141 -28.43 -2.56 4.12
CA CYS A 141 -29.41 -2.22 5.15
C CYS A 141 -28.82 -1.16 6.09
N VAL A 142 -29.68 -0.50 6.87
CA VAL A 142 -29.25 0.59 7.77
C VAL A 142 -28.21 0.09 8.77
N TRP A 143 -28.42 -1.10 9.33
CA TRP A 143 -27.47 -1.75 10.25
C TRP A 143 -26.06 -1.88 9.66
N ASN A 144 -25.96 -2.42 8.45
CA ASN A 144 -24.68 -2.61 7.78
C ASN A 144 -24.00 -1.26 7.48
N ARG A 145 -24.77 -0.24 7.08
CA ARG A 145 -24.25 1.11 6.84
C ARG A 145 -23.71 1.79 8.11
N ILE A 146 -24.35 1.60 9.26
CA ILE A 146 -23.85 2.11 10.54
C ILE A 146 -22.50 1.46 10.88
N HIS A 147 -22.40 0.14 10.74
CA HIS A 147 -21.12 -0.54 10.95
C HIS A 147 -20.05 -0.07 9.97
N LYS A 148 -20.39 0.16 8.70
CA LYS A 148 -19.46 0.78 7.74
C LYS A 148 -18.98 2.15 8.19
N ALA A 149 -19.87 3.00 8.70
CA ALA A 149 -19.49 4.29 9.25
C ALA A 149 -18.52 4.17 10.44
N ILE A 150 -18.75 3.20 11.34
CA ILE A 150 -17.81 2.90 12.43
C ILE A 150 -16.44 2.48 11.86
N GLN A 151 -16.41 1.62 10.84
CA GLN A 151 -15.16 1.17 10.24
C GLN A 151 -14.43 2.30 9.47
N PHE A 152 -15.14 3.27 8.88
CA PHE A 152 -14.50 4.48 8.35
C PHE A 152 -13.84 5.30 9.48
N GLY A 153 -14.55 5.48 10.59
CA GLY A 153 -14.00 6.15 11.78
C GLY A 153 -12.78 5.43 12.35
N VAL A 154 -12.78 4.09 12.35
CA VAL A 154 -11.62 3.28 12.73
C VAL A 154 -10.43 3.60 11.84
N PHE A 155 -10.59 3.60 10.51
CA PHE A 155 -9.50 3.96 9.61
C PHE A 155 -9.04 5.40 9.77
N THR A 156 -9.91 6.36 10.05
CA THR A 156 -9.45 7.71 10.42
C THR A 156 -8.65 7.70 11.73
N GLY A 157 -9.03 6.86 12.70
CA GLY A 157 -8.33 6.66 13.96
C GLY A 157 -6.92 6.03 13.83
N PHE A 158 -6.57 5.44 12.69
CA PHE A 158 -5.20 4.99 12.43
C PHE A 158 -4.17 6.13 12.39
N VAL A 159 -4.61 7.38 12.30
CA VAL A 159 -3.74 8.55 12.46
C VAL A 159 -3.01 8.57 13.81
N PHE A 160 -3.63 8.05 14.88
CA PHE A 160 -3.00 7.95 16.20
C PHE A 160 -1.83 6.96 16.26
N ALA A 161 -1.73 6.07 15.26
CA ALA A 161 -0.59 5.16 15.14
C ALA A 161 0.67 5.87 14.65
N GLY A 162 0.54 7.03 13.98
CA GLY A 162 1.65 7.77 13.39
C GLY A 162 2.77 8.07 14.41
N PRO A 163 2.48 8.79 15.51
CA PRO A 163 3.47 9.08 16.55
C PRO A 163 3.99 7.83 17.27
N VAL A 164 3.15 6.80 17.42
CA VAL A 164 3.52 5.57 18.15
C VAL A 164 4.54 4.75 17.38
N PHE A 165 4.45 4.75 16.06
CA PHE A 165 5.42 4.09 15.19
C PHE A 165 6.54 5.02 14.73
N ASP A 166 6.56 6.29 15.16
CA ASP A 166 7.62 7.22 14.83
C ASP A 166 8.93 6.81 15.50
N LYS A 167 9.98 6.61 14.70
CA LYS A 167 11.32 6.26 15.19
C LYS A 167 12.13 7.51 15.57
N TYR A 168 11.71 8.68 15.10
CA TYR A 168 12.54 9.90 15.11
C TYR A 168 12.11 10.90 16.19
N SER A 169 10.83 10.89 16.56
CA SER A 169 10.31 11.57 17.74
C SER A 169 10.32 10.62 18.94
N ASN A 170 11.21 10.86 19.90
CA ASN A 170 11.20 10.19 21.21
C ASN A 170 10.31 10.93 22.23
N ASP A 171 9.46 11.87 21.80
CA ASP A 171 8.38 12.37 22.64
C ASP A 171 7.28 11.31 22.61
N HIS A 172 7.42 10.36 23.54
CA HIS A 172 6.59 9.17 23.64
C HIS A 172 5.19 9.56 24.10
N ASP A 173 4.28 9.74 23.14
CA ASP A 173 2.86 9.93 23.43
C ASP A 173 2.23 8.60 23.88
N SER A 174 2.43 8.25 25.15
CA SER A 174 1.68 7.19 25.85
C SER A 174 0.17 7.34 25.68
N MET A 175 -0.30 8.57 25.47
CA MET A 175 -1.68 8.89 25.15
C MET A 175 -2.08 8.43 23.74
N SER A 176 -1.25 8.67 22.73
CA SER A 176 -1.47 8.20 21.35
C SER A 176 -1.50 6.67 21.27
N TYR A 177 -0.66 5.98 22.06
CA TYR A 177 -0.71 4.52 22.19
C TYR A 177 -2.06 4.02 22.71
N LYS A 178 -2.56 4.63 23.79
CA LYS A 178 -3.86 4.27 24.38
C LYS A 178 -5.02 4.58 23.43
N HIS A 179 -5.01 5.73 22.77
CA HIS A 179 -6.03 6.10 21.79
C HIS A 179 -6.07 5.11 20.62
N PHE A 180 -4.91 4.74 20.08
CA PHE A 180 -4.84 3.76 19.00
C PHE A 180 -5.32 2.37 19.43
N ALA A 181 -4.95 1.93 20.63
CA ALA A 181 -5.46 0.66 21.17
C ALA A 181 -6.98 0.67 21.35
N ILE A 182 -7.58 1.78 21.81
CA ILE A 182 -9.05 1.93 21.89
C ILE A 182 -9.68 1.81 20.50
N VAL A 183 -9.09 2.44 19.47
CA VAL A 183 -9.56 2.31 18.08
C VAL A 183 -9.57 0.84 17.63
N MET A 184 -8.51 0.09 17.96
CA MET A 184 -8.44 -1.35 17.66
C MET A 184 -9.50 -2.16 18.42
N VAL A 185 -9.74 -1.88 19.70
CA VAL A 185 -10.81 -2.53 20.47
C VAL A 185 -12.19 -2.26 19.84
N VAL A 186 -12.46 -1.01 19.46
CA VAL A 186 -13.74 -0.62 18.84
C VAL A 186 -13.93 -1.35 17.50
N SER A 187 -12.90 -1.41 16.65
CA SER A 187 -12.93 -2.14 15.38
C SER A 187 -13.31 -3.61 15.56
N ARG A 188 -12.65 -4.30 16.51
CA ARG A 188 -12.82 -5.74 16.76
C ARG A 188 -14.15 -6.06 17.45
N THR A 189 -14.60 -5.17 18.33
CA THR A 189 -15.92 -5.26 18.96
C THR A 189 -17.03 -5.08 17.93
N ALA A 190 -16.90 -4.09 17.05
CA ALA A 190 -17.89 -3.82 16.00
C ALA A 190 -18.08 -5.04 15.09
N ILE A 191 -16.98 -5.67 14.64
CA ILE A 191 -17.09 -6.86 13.78
C ILE A 191 -17.56 -8.11 14.55
N ALA A 192 -17.18 -8.28 15.83
CA ALA A 192 -17.69 -9.36 16.66
C ALA A 192 -19.22 -9.30 16.81
N ILE A 193 -19.77 -8.09 17.02
CA ILE A 193 -21.22 -7.84 17.05
C ILE A 193 -21.86 -8.21 15.71
N GLN A 194 -21.25 -7.84 14.58
CA GLN A 194 -21.78 -8.20 13.26
C GLN A 194 -21.89 -9.72 13.06
N TYR A 195 -20.84 -10.48 13.39
CA TYR A 195 -20.90 -11.95 13.34
C TYR A 195 -21.93 -12.52 14.32
N ALA A 196 -22.07 -11.94 15.52
CA ALA A 196 -23.05 -12.40 16.51
C ALA A 196 -24.49 -12.19 16.02
N VAL A 197 -24.80 -11.06 15.37
CA VAL A 197 -26.12 -10.80 14.78
C VAL A 197 -26.42 -11.79 13.65
N VAL A 198 -25.45 -12.06 12.77
CA VAL A 198 -25.61 -13.05 11.70
C VAL A 198 -25.80 -14.46 12.26
N MET A 199 -25.06 -14.81 13.32
CA MET A 199 -25.23 -16.07 14.04
C MET A 199 -26.64 -16.19 14.64
N TRP A 200 -27.16 -15.12 15.25
CA TRP A 200 -28.51 -15.08 15.79
C TRP A 200 -29.57 -15.27 14.70
N GLN A 201 -29.43 -14.57 13.56
CA GLN A 201 -30.34 -14.71 12.42
C GLN A 201 -30.26 -16.11 11.79
N GLY A 202 -29.08 -16.73 11.80
CA GLY A 202 -28.79 -18.07 11.29
C GLY A 202 -29.09 -19.22 12.25
N ARG A 203 -29.71 -18.97 13.41
CA ARG A 203 -29.93 -19.98 14.47
C ARG A 203 -30.67 -21.25 14.04
N MET A 204 -31.38 -21.20 12.91
CA MET A 204 -32.06 -22.37 12.37
C MET A 204 -31.11 -23.36 11.67
N PHE A 205 -29.87 -22.97 11.36
CA PHE A 205 -28.87 -23.82 10.72
C PHE A 205 -27.74 -24.17 11.70
N LEU A 206 -27.92 -25.26 12.45
CA LEU A 206 -26.93 -25.74 13.44
C LEU A 206 -25.52 -25.93 12.87
N GLN A 207 -25.41 -26.26 11.58
CA GLN A 207 -24.13 -26.47 10.90
C GLN A 207 -23.33 -25.18 10.64
N THR A 208 -23.98 -24.00 10.60
CA THR A 208 -23.31 -22.70 10.42
C THR A 208 -23.05 -21.97 11.74
N LEU A 209 -23.76 -22.35 12.81
CA LEU A 209 -23.59 -21.76 14.14
C LEU A 209 -22.17 -21.93 14.71
N VAL A 210 -21.58 -23.12 14.57
CA VAL A 210 -20.22 -23.39 15.07
C VAL A 210 -19.17 -22.49 14.43
N PRO A 211 -19.03 -22.42 13.08
CA PRO A 211 -18.01 -21.55 12.47
C PRO A 211 -18.29 -20.06 12.67
N LEU A 212 -19.56 -19.63 12.73
CA LEU A 212 -19.91 -18.24 13.04
C LEU A 212 -19.56 -17.88 14.49
N GLY A 213 -19.91 -18.74 15.45
CA GLY A 213 -19.61 -18.54 16.87
C GLY A 213 -18.10 -18.53 17.15
N LEU A 214 -17.34 -19.42 16.50
CA LEU A 214 -15.87 -19.39 16.56
C LEU A 214 -15.30 -18.09 15.97
N SER A 215 -15.85 -17.60 14.86
CA SER A 215 -15.43 -16.32 14.27
C SER A 215 -15.73 -15.14 15.20
N THR A 216 -16.92 -15.11 15.82
CA THR A 216 -17.27 -14.13 16.85
C THR A 216 -16.29 -14.19 18.03
N LEU A 217 -15.98 -15.40 18.50
CA LEU A 217 -15.06 -15.60 19.62
C LEU A 217 -13.65 -15.09 19.29
N VAL A 218 -13.13 -15.38 18.10
CA VAL A 218 -11.81 -14.91 17.65
C VAL A 218 -11.73 -13.38 17.69
N HIS A 219 -12.73 -12.68 17.14
CA HIS A 219 -12.77 -11.22 17.17
C HIS A 219 -12.96 -10.65 18.59
N ALA A 220 -13.78 -11.30 19.42
CA ALA A 220 -13.98 -10.89 20.81
C ALA A 220 -12.70 -11.06 21.65
N VAL A 221 -11.99 -12.18 21.48
CA VAL A 221 -10.69 -12.42 22.13
C VAL A 221 -9.65 -11.42 21.64
N ALA A 222 -9.63 -11.07 20.35
CA ALA A 222 -8.76 -10.02 19.83
C ALA A 222 -9.08 -8.65 20.45
N ALA A 223 -10.37 -8.30 20.62
CA ALA A 223 -10.78 -7.07 21.29
C ALA A 223 -10.31 -7.04 22.75
N VAL A 224 -10.45 -8.13 23.49
CA VAL A 224 -9.92 -8.25 24.87
C VAL A 224 -8.40 -8.16 24.85
N GLY A 225 -7.71 -8.77 23.90
CA GLY A 225 -6.25 -8.69 23.75
C GLY A 225 -5.76 -7.25 23.61
N TYR A 226 -6.37 -6.45 22.73
CA TYR A 226 -6.06 -5.01 22.65
C TYR A 226 -6.45 -4.26 23.93
N GLY A 227 -7.56 -4.60 24.57
CA GLY A 227 -7.96 -4.03 25.85
C GLY A 227 -6.93 -4.28 26.96
N VAL A 228 -6.36 -5.49 27.02
CA VAL A 228 -5.27 -5.82 27.94
C VAL A 228 -4.03 -4.98 27.65
N THR A 229 -3.71 -4.70 26.37
CA THR A 229 -2.58 -3.82 26.06
C THR A 229 -2.74 -2.40 26.60
N ILE A 230 -3.98 -1.90 26.74
CA ILE A 230 -4.26 -0.59 27.37
C ILE A 230 -3.96 -0.61 28.88
N ALA A 231 -4.25 -1.73 29.54
CA ALA A 231 -4.12 -1.87 30.98
C ALA A 231 -2.68 -2.23 31.43
N VAL A 232 -1.96 -2.97 30.58
CA VAL A 232 -0.62 -3.50 30.89
C VAL A 232 0.50 -2.57 30.43
N PHE A 233 0.30 -1.86 29.31
CA PHE A 233 1.28 -0.96 28.71
C PHE A 233 0.74 0.49 28.69
N PRO A 234 1.58 1.53 28.83
CA PRO A 234 3.05 1.51 28.87
C PRO A 234 3.62 1.58 30.28
N ARG A 235 4.69 0.81 30.56
CA ARG A 235 5.48 0.90 31.79
C ARG A 235 6.77 1.71 31.55
N GLY A 236 6.63 2.89 30.93
CA GLY A 236 7.75 3.77 30.60
C GLY A 236 7.82 4.11 29.11
N VAL A 237 9.03 4.08 28.56
CA VAL A 237 9.37 4.42 27.17
C VAL A 237 8.79 3.35 26.22
N ILE A 238 8.02 3.75 25.21
CA ILE A 238 7.40 2.81 24.26
C ILE A 238 8.50 2.17 23.40
N GLY A 239 8.89 0.95 23.76
CA GLY A 239 9.88 0.15 23.06
C GLY A 239 9.28 -0.75 21.96
N LEU A 240 10.17 -1.45 21.25
CA LEU A 240 9.78 -2.49 20.29
C LEU A 240 8.90 -3.58 20.92
N GLU A 241 9.12 -3.88 22.20
CA GLU A 241 8.39 -4.90 22.96
C GLU A 241 6.91 -4.59 23.12
N GLU A 242 6.52 -3.31 23.18
CA GLU A 242 5.12 -2.89 23.34
C GLU A 242 4.36 -2.82 22.00
N GLN A 243 5.10 -2.73 20.88
CA GLN A 243 4.53 -2.68 19.53
C GLN A 243 4.35 -4.07 18.89
N ILE A 244 5.21 -5.03 19.23
CA ILE A 244 5.16 -6.41 18.67
C ILE A 244 3.81 -7.11 18.97
N PRO A 245 3.26 -7.06 20.20
CA PRO A 245 2.01 -7.74 20.54
C PRO A 245 0.85 -7.38 19.60
N TRP A 246 0.74 -6.11 19.18
CA TRP A 246 -0.32 -5.67 18.27
C TRP A 246 -0.24 -6.35 16.90
N VAL A 247 0.96 -6.40 16.32
CA VAL A 247 1.19 -7.05 15.02
C VAL A 247 0.90 -8.54 15.12
N VAL A 248 1.35 -9.19 16.21
CA VAL A 248 1.10 -10.62 16.45
C VAL A 248 -0.39 -10.90 16.60
N ILE A 249 -1.13 -10.10 17.39
CA ILE A 249 -2.59 -10.25 17.55
C ILE A 249 -3.30 -10.11 16.20
N SER A 250 -2.95 -9.11 15.39
CA SER A 250 -3.57 -8.92 14.07
C SER A 250 -3.33 -10.08 13.10
N ILE A 251 -2.09 -10.58 13.02
CA ILE A 251 -1.77 -11.72 12.16
C ILE A 251 -2.49 -12.98 12.66
N ALA A 252 -2.41 -13.26 13.97
CA ALA A 252 -3.01 -14.45 14.56
C ALA A 252 -4.53 -14.48 14.34
N GLU A 253 -5.21 -13.35 14.54
CA GLU A 253 -6.64 -13.24 14.27
C GLU A 253 -6.99 -13.54 12.81
N GLY A 254 -6.31 -12.89 11.86
CA GLY A 254 -6.58 -13.09 10.44
C GLY A 254 -6.36 -14.53 9.99
N LEU A 255 -5.29 -15.16 10.48
CA LEU A 255 -4.99 -16.58 10.20
C LEU A 255 -6.05 -17.51 10.80
N LEU A 256 -6.50 -17.26 12.03
CA LEU A 256 -7.55 -18.07 12.66
C LEU A 256 -8.87 -18.03 11.87
N ILE A 257 -9.27 -16.86 11.37
CA ILE A 257 -10.48 -16.74 10.52
C ILE A 257 -10.33 -17.53 9.22
N PHE A 258 -9.16 -17.51 8.59
CA PHE A 258 -8.89 -18.36 7.43
C PHE A 258 -8.93 -19.84 7.78
N VAL A 259 -8.32 -20.27 8.89
CA VAL A 259 -8.35 -21.67 9.33
C VAL A 259 -9.80 -22.14 9.53
N ILE A 260 -10.65 -21.32 10.16
CA ILE A 260 -12.08 -21.61 10.29
C ILE A 260 -12.73 -21.78 8.91
N ALA A 261 -12.42 -20.91 7.94
CA ALA A 261 -12.97 -21.04 6.58
C ALA A 261 -12.41 -22.22 5.77
N ILE A 262 -11.22 -22.75 6.10
CA ILE A 262 -10.67 -23.98 5.49
C ILE A 262 -11.39 -25.21 6.05
N VAL A 263 -11.56 -25.28 7.38
CA VAL A 263 -12.16 -26.42 8.08
C VAL A 263 -13.65 -26.52 7.78
N TRP A 264 -14.39 -25.41 7.91
CA TRP A 264 -15.83 -25.38 7.63
C TRP A 264 -16.11 -24.91 6.22
N ARG A 265 -16.09 -25.83 5.26
CA ARG A 265 -16.33 -25.56 3.83
C ARG A 265 -17.67 -24.88 3.53
N ILE A 266 -18.66 -24.97 4.41
CA ILE A 266 -19.96 -24.29 4.30
C ILE A 266 -19.80 -22.76 4.36
N VAL A 267 -18.75 -22.26 5.02
CA VAL A 267 -18.41 -20.83 5.13
C VAL A 267 -17.18 -20.48 4.26
N SER A 268 -16.89 -21.32 3.26
CA SER A 268 -15.76 -21.09 2.35
C SER A 268 -16.02 -19.88 1.46
N PHE A 269 -14.98 -19.11 1.15
CA PHE A 269 -15.00 -17.96 0.23
C PHE A 269 -15.16 -18.33 -1.26
N LYS A 270 -15.56 -19.57 -1.56
CA LYS A 270 -15.67 -20.04 -2.94
C LYS A 270 -16.89 -19.39 -3.59
N TYR A 271 -16.70 -18.85 -4.79
CA TYR A 271 -17.71 -18.10 -5.55
C TYR A 271 -18.07 -16.70 -4.99
N THR A 272 -17.29 -16.18 -4.06
CA THR A 272 -17.46 -14.82 -3.57
C THR A 272 -16.61 -13.80 -4.36
N HIS A 273 -16.95 -12.52 -4.32
CA HIS A 273 -16.20 -11.43 -4.95
C HIS A 273 -14.89 -11.06 -4.21
N LEU A 274 -14.38 -11.93 -3.31
CA LEU A 274 -13.10 -11.71 -2.61
C LEU A 274 -11.93 -11.53 -3.59
N VAL A 275 -11.92 -12.31 -4.67
CA VAL A 275 -10.88 -12.24 -5.71
C VAL A 275 -10.89 -10.87 -6.39
N GLU A 276 -12.07 -10.38 -6.73
CA GLU A 276 -12.27 -9.06 -7.31
C GLU A 276 -11.82 -7.95 -6.35
N ARG A 277 -12.19 -8.03 -5.05
CA ARG A 277 -11.76 -7.04 -4.05
C ARG A 277 -10.25 -7.01 -3.85
N LEU A 278 -9.57 -8.15 -3.89
CA LEU A 278 -8.10 -8.21 -3.80
C LEU A 278 -7.42 -7.59 -5.04
N GLN A 279 -8.00 -7.81 -6.23
CA GLN A 279 -7.53 -7.21 -7.48
C GLN A 279 -7.75 -5.68 -7.49
N LEU A 280 -8.94 -5.23 -7.07
CA LEU A 280 -9.24 -3.81 -6.90
C LEU A 280 -8.30 -3.17 -5.88
N LEU A 281 -8.06 -3.82 -4.73
CA LEU A 281 -7.11 -3.32 -3.75
C LEU A 281 -5.69 -3.19 -4.32
N THR A 282 -5.23 -4.16 -5.13
CA THR A 282 -3.93 -4.06 -5.82
C THR A 282 -3.88 -2.84 -6.73
N LEU A 283 -4.95 -2.59 -7.49
CA LEU A 283 -5.07 -1.41 -8.36
C LEU A 283 -4.99 -0.10 -7.57
N ILE A 284 -5.69 -0.03 -6.42
CA ILE A 284 -5.67 1.18 -5.57
C ILE A 284 -4.27 1.39 -4.95
N ILE A 285 -3.58 0.32 -4.54
CA ILE A 285 -2.19 0.41 -4.02
C ILE A 285 -1.22 0.92 -5.11
N ILE A 286 -1.34 0.43 -6.35
CA ILE A 286 -0.57 0.97 -7.49
C ILE A 286 -0.96 2.43 -7.74
N GLY A 287 -2.24 2.76 -7.61
CA GLY A 287 -2.78 4.12 -7.72
C GLY A 287 -2.16 5.12 -6.72
N GLU A 288 -1.98 4.73 -5.46
CA GLU A 288 -1.27 5.54 -4.47
C GLU A 288 0.17 5.82 -4.91
N GLY A 289 0.80 4.84 -5.54
CA GLY A 289 2.11 5.00 -6.18
C GLY A 289 2.16 6.07 -7.25
N ILE A 290 1.14 6.11 -8.10
CA ILE A 290 1.02 7.15 -9.14
C ILE A 290 0.87 8.52 -8.47
N ILE A 291 0.06 8.65 -7.42
CA ILE A 291 -0.11 9.90 -6.67
C ILE A 291 1.23 10.35 -6.04
N GLY A 292 1.95 9.44 -5.38
CA GLY A 292 3.27 9.72 -4.80
C GLY A 292 4.31 10.13 -5.85
N MET A 293 4.28 9.50 -7.03
CA MET A 293 5.14 9.85 -8.16
C MET A 293 4.82 11.26 -8.67
N VAL A 294 3.54 11.59 -8.88
CA VAL A 294 3.13 12.93 -9.34
C VAL A 294 3.54 14.01 -8.35
N LYS A 295 3.40 13.76 -7.02
CA LYS A 295 3.90 14.68 -5.97
C LYS A 295 5.42 14.88 -6.09
N SER A 296 6.17 13.80 -6.31
CA SER A 296 7.63 13.85 -6.47
C SER A 296 8.07 14.65 -7.69
N VAL A 297 7.40 14.45 -8.83
CA VAL A 297 7.65 15.21 -10.07
C VAL A 297 7.28 16.69 -9.90
N ALA A 298 6.16 16.97 -9.25
CA ALA A 298 5.73 18.34 -8.97
C ALA A 298 6.73 19.07 -8.06
N CYS A 299 7.32 18.38 -7.09
CA CYS A 299 8.34 18.96 -6.22
C CYS A 299 9.62 19.33 -6.99
N ILE A 300 10.15 18.43 -7.82
CA ILE A 300 11.34 18.73 -8.63
C ILE A 300 11.07 19.94 -9.54
N THR A 301 9.90 19.94 -10.20
CA THR A 301 9.55 20.98 -11.18
C THR A 301 9.30 22.35 -10.54
N LYS A 302 8.81 22.39 -9.30
CA LYS A 302 8.59 23.64 -8.55
C LYS A 302 9.79 24.08 -7.73
N GLY A 303 10.66 23.13 -7.36
CA GLY A 303 11.80 23.36 -6.48
C GLY A 303 13.00 23.99 -7.18
N GLN A 304 13.10 23.84 -8.51
CA GLN A 304 14.27 24.24 -9.28
C GLN A 304 13.89 25.04 -10.52
N SER A 305 14.69 26.05 -10.87
CA SER A 305 14.48 26.89 -12.05
C SER A 305 14.84 26.20 -13.39
N THR A 306 15.65 25.14 -13.33
CA THR A 306 16.07 24.37 -14.51
C THR A 306 16.12 22.87 -14.22
N ASN A 307 15.45 22.07 -15.05
CA ASN A 307 15.44 20.60 -14.97
C ASN A 307 16.39 20.00 -16.01
N ASN A 308 17.08 18.92 -15.63
CA ASN A 308 18.03 18.23 -16.50
C ASN A 308 17.34 17.11 -17.30
N ASN A 309 17.84 16.80 -18.51
CA ASN A 309 17.36 15.69 -19.35
C ASN A 309 17.42 14.34 -18.62
N THR A 310 18.39 14.16 -17.73
CA THR A 310 18.51 12.95 -16.90
C THR A 310 17.36 12.80 -15.90
N GLU A 311 16.83 13.90 -15.36
CA GLU A 311 15.69 13.87 -14.43
C GLU A 311 14.42 13.46 -15.16
N ILE A 312 14.19 14.04 -16.35
CA ILE A 312 13.08 13.66 -17.23
C ILE A 312 13.15 12.17 -17.57
N GLY A 313 14.34 11.66 -17.92
CA GLY A 313 14.56 10.24 -18.18
C GLY A 313 14.20 9.34 -16.99
N THR A 314 14.51 9.74 -15.76
CA THR A 314 14.12 8.97 -14.56
C THR A 314 12.62 8.98 -14.30
N VAL A 315 11.92 10.08 -14.60
CA VAL A 315 10.46 10.16 -14.48
C VAL A 315 9.80 9.20 -15.49
N VAL A 316 10.26 9.18 -16.74
CA VAL A 316 9.76 8.25 -17.75
C VAL A 316 10.00 6.80 -17.33
N ALA A 317 11.19 6.48 -16.82
CA ALA A 317 11.50 5.16 -16.29
C ALA A 317 10.57 4.77 -15.12
N ALA A 318 10.29 5.69 -14.20
CA ALA A 318 9.40 5.46 -13.07
C ALA A 318 7.96 5.14 -13.51
N VAL A 319 7.45 5.83 -14.53
CA VAL A 319 6.13 5.56 -15.14
C VAL A 319 6.09 4.16 -15.75
N ILE A 320 7.14 3.79 -16.50
CA ILE A 320 7.25 2.46 -17.10
C ILE A 320 7.25 1.36 -16.03
N ILE A 321 7.92 1.56 -14.88
CA ILE A 321 7.88 0.59 -13.78
C ILE A 321 6.45 0.39 -13.26
N LEU A 322 5.69 1.46 -13.03
CA LEU A 322 4.32 1.34 -12.55
C LEU A 322 3.43 0.58 -13.55
N TYR A 323 3.61 0.86 -14.85
CA TYR A 323 2.94 0.12 -15.92
C TYR A 323 3.34 -1.37 -15.93
N LEU A 324 4.63 -1.68 -15.78
CA LEU A 324 5.11 -3.06 -15.72
C LEU A 324 4.62 -3.81 -14.48
N LEU A 325 4.49 -3.15 -13.33
CA LEU A 325 3.89 -3.74 -12.12
C LEU A 325 2.43 -4.11 -12.36
N TRP A 326 1.65 -3.20 -12.95
CA TRP A 326 0.27 -3.47 -13.33
C TRP A 326 0.19 -4.65 -14.30
N MET A 327 0.98 -4.63 -15.38
CA MET A 327 1.00 -5.67 -16.40
C MET A 327 1.42 -7.03 -15.82
N LEU A 328 2.48 -7.07 -15.01
CA LEU A 328 2.97 -8.31 -14.39
C LEU A 328 1.93 -8.93 -13.46
N TYR A 329 1.15 -8.13 -12.75
CA TYR A 329 0.08 -8.64 -11.87
C TYR A 329 -1.13 -9.13 -12.68
N PHE A 330 -1.71 -8.27 -13.53
CA PHE A 330 -2.98 -8.57 -14.20
C PHE A 330 -2.88 -9.62 -15.30
N ASP A 331 -1.75 -9.71 -16.02
CA ASP A 331 -1.56 -10.73 -17.07
C ASP A 331 -1.51 -12.16 -16.50
N GLN A 332 -1.26 -12.32 -15.19
CA GLN A 332 -1.15 -13.64 -14.54
C GLN A 332 -2.50 -14.19 -14.06
N LEU A 333 -3.55 -13.38 -14.10
CA LEU A 333 -4.86 -13.74 -13.57
C LEU A 333 -5.61 -14.62 -14.58
N SER A 334 -5.48 -15.95 -14.46
CA SER A 334 -6.40 -16.87 -15.14
C SER A 334 -7.77 -16.86 -14.48
N HIS A 335 -8.83 -16.76 -15.28
CA HIS A 335 -10.23 -16.86 -14.85
C HIS A 335 -10.66 -18.29 -14.48
N ASP A 336 -9.71 -19.23 -14.42
CA ASP A 336 -9.97 -20.62 -14.10
C ASP A 336 -10.35 -20.79 -12.63
N ARG A 337 -11.49 -21.46 -12.41
CA ARG A 337 -12.09 -21.62 -11.09
C ARG A 337 -11.16 -22.37 -10.14
N PHE A 338 -10.75 -21.69 -9.07
CA PHE A 338 -9.95 -22.27 -7.99
C PHE A 338 -10.73 -23.31 -7.15
N GLY A 339 -9.99 -24.29 -6.61
CA GLY A 339 -10.48 -25.07 -5.47
C GLY A 339 -10.59 -24.20 -4.20
N THR A 340 -11.43 -24.61 -3.24
CA THR A 340 -11.70 -23.84 -2.00
C THR A 340 -10.43 -23.47 -1.23
N VAL A 341 -9.55 -24.45 -0.97
CA VAL A 341 -8.32 -24.24 -0.18
C VAL A 341 -7.31 -23.39 -0.95
N ARG A 342 -7.17 -23.65 -2.25
CA ARG A 342 -6.24 -22.94 -3.13
C ARG A 342 -6.58 -21.47 -3.25
N GLN A 343 -7.87 -21.14 -3.30
CA GLN A 343 -8.35 -19.76 -3.30
C GLN A 343 -7.98 -19.04 -2.00
N GLN A 344 -8.11 -19.69 -0.85
CA GLN A 344 -7.80 -19.08 0.45
C GLN A 344 -6.29 -18.84 0.63
N VAL A 345 -5.45 -19.80 0.23
CA VAL A 345 -3.99 -19.61 0.20
C VAL A 345 -3.61 -18.49 -0.77
N TRP A 346 -4.22 -18.46 -1.96
CA TRP A 346 -4.02 -17.40 -2.94
C TRP A 346 -4.43 -16.02 -2.40
N SER A 347 -5.54 -15.93 -1.65
CA SER A 347 -5.96 -14.70 -0.98
C SER A 347 -4.97 -14.27 0.10
N LEU A 348 -4.41 -15.19 0.89
CA LEU A 348 -3.40 -14.86 1.90
C LEU A 348 -2.07 -14.41 1.28
N LEU A 349 -1.68 -14.97 0.13
CA LEU A 349 -0.49 -14.55 -0.62
C LEU A 349 -0.56 -13.11 -1.16
N HIS A 350 -1.75 -12.50 -1.19
CA HIS A 350 -1.86 -11.07 -1.52
C HIS A 350 -1.25 -10.17 -0.45
N TYR A 351 -1.19 -10.60 0.81
CA TYR A 351 -0.52 -9.80 1.84
C TYR A 351 0.96 -9.53 1.51
N PRO A 352 1.82 -10.56 1.33
CA PRO A 352 3.21 -10.32 0.98
C PRO A 352 3.36 -9.69 -0.40
N LEU A 353 2.43 -9.94 -1.33
CA LEU A 353 2.44 -9.29 -2.64
C LEU A 353 2.19 -7.77 -2.52
N HIS A 354 1.12 -7.37 -1.83
CA HIS A 354 0.79 -5.96 -1.64
C HIS A 354 1.90 -5.24 -0.89
N MET A 355 2.53 -5.90 0.09
CA MET A 355 3.70 -5.37 0.79
C MET A 355 4.89 -5.16 -0.16
N ALA A 356 5.19 -6.13 -1.02
CA ALA A 356 6.29 -6.03 -1.98
C ALA A 356 6.04 -4.93 -3.04
N ILE A 357 4.81 -4.84 -3.56
CA ILE A 357 4.40 -3.78 -4.48
C ILE A 357 4.53 -2.42 -3.80
N LEU A 358 4.03 -2.27 -2.56
CA LEU A 358 4.11 -1.02 -1.81
C LEU A 358 5.56 -0.57 -1.60
N LEU A 359 6.47 -1.49 -1.23
CA LEU A 359 7.90 -1.18 -1.07
C LEU A 359 8.54 -0.76 -2.41
N CYS A 360 8.21 -1.45 -3.49
CA CYS A 360 8.72 -1.12 -4.82
C CYS A 360 8.24 0.27 -5.26
N VAL A 361 6.95 0.55 -5.06
CA VAL A 361 6.31 1.80 -5.42
C VAL A 361 6.86 2.98 -4.60
N GLU A 362 6.95 2.86 -3.28
CA GLU A 362 7.48 3.90 -2.39
C GLU A 362 8.99 4.13 -2.62
N GLY A 363 9.73 3.06 -2.92
CA GLY A 363 11.11 3.17 -3.37
C GLY A 363 11.24 3.95 -4.69
N ASN A 364 10.38 3.63 -5.66
CA ASN A 364 10.35 4.30 -6.97
C ASN A 364 10.09 5.81 -6.85
N THR A 365 9.11 6.23 -6.04
CA THR A 365 8.80 7.65 -5.81
C THR A 365 9.96 8.40 -5.16
N SER A 366 10.55 7.80 -4.12
CA SER A 366 11.68 8.38 -3.38
C SER A 366 12.93 8.53 -4.26
N LEU A 367 13.17 7.59 -5.18
CA LEU A 367 14.33 7.61 -6.09
C LEU A 367 14.27 8.73 -7.14
N ILE A 368 13.07 9.20 -7.52
CA ILE A 368 12.90 10.32 -8.44
C ILE A 368 13.50 11.60 -7.84
N VAL A 369 13.11 11.92 -6.59
CA VAL A 369 13.62 13.08 -5.87
C VAL A 369 15.11 12.94 -5.60
N TRP A 370 15.55 11.73 -5.24
CA TRP A 370 16.97 11.45 -5.06
C TRP A 370 17.81 11.76 -6.29
N ASN A 371 17.37 11.36 -7.49
CA ASN A 371 18.12 11.64 -8.71
C ASN A 371 18.28 13.16 -8.90
N SER A 372 17.22 13.95 -8.70
CA SER A 372 17.29 15.42 -8.79
C SER A 372 18.28 16.02 -7.76
N VAL A 373 18.25 15.52 -6.53
CA VAL A 373 19.24 15.89 -5.49
C VAL A 373 20.67 15.55 -5.95
N VAL A 374 20.92 14.36 -6.50
CA VAL A 374 22.25 13.97 -6.99
C VAL A 374 22.72 14.83 -8.16
N GLN A 375 21.83 15.18 -9.10
CA GLN A 375 22.18 16.11 -10.19
C GLN A 375 22.56 17.49 -9.64
N SER A 376 21.84 17.94 -8.61
CA SER A 376 22.12 19.20 -7.92
C SER A 376 23.46 19.18 -7.20
N LEU A 377 23.79 18.09 -6.51
CA LEU A 377 25.09 17.89 -5.86
C LEU A 377 26.24 17.84 -6.87
N LYS A 378 26.09 17.10 -7.99
CA LYS A 378 27.09 17.04 -9.05
C LYS A 378 27.40 18.42 -9.63
N TRP A 379 26.36 19.22 -9.86
CA TRP A 379 26.53 20.60 -10.29
C TRP A 379 27.28 21.45 -9.26
N MET A 380 26.96 21.30 -7.98
CA MET A 380 27.62 22.05 -6.91
C MET A 380 29.08 21.64 -6.70
N TRP A 381 29.42 20.36 -6.89
CA TRP A 381 30.81 19.93 -6.91
C TRP A 381 31.61 20.51 -8.08
N ASN A 382 30.95 20.81 -9.21
CA ASN A 382 31.60 21.50 -10.33
C ASN A 382 31.82 22.99 -10.06
N LEU A 383 31.06 23.60 -9.14
CA LEU A 383 31.27 24.98 -8.69
C LEU A 383 32.38 25.08 -7.63
N ALA A 384 32.57 24.02 -6.84
CA ALA A 384 33.59 23.96 -5.80
C ALA A 384 35.01 23.88 -6.39
N PRO A 385 36.04 24.36 -5.67
CA PRO A 385 37.43 24.17 -6.09
C PRO A 385 37.77 22.68 -6.21
N SER A 386 38.50 22.31 -7.26
CA SER A 386 38.93 20.93 -7.50
C SER A 386 39.89 20.40 -6.44
N ASN A 387 40.65 21.29 -5.79
CA ASN A 387 41.54 20.98 -4.69
C ASN A 387 41.46 22.05 -3.59
N TYR A 388 40.95 21.68 -2.43
CA TYR A 388 40.90 22.57 -1.26
C TYR A 388 42.30 22.86 -0.67
N ALA A 389 43.34 22.11 -1.02
CA ALA A 389 44.71 22.39 -0.59
C ALA A 389 45.40 23.50 -1.43
N ASP A 390 44.86 23.86 -2.60
CA ASP A 390 45.27 25.07 -3.35
C ASP A 390 44.01 25.75 -3.91
N PRO A 391 43.21 26.41 -3.04
CA PRO A 391 41.95 27.03 -3.45
C PRO A 391 42.15 28.23 -4.40
N GLY A 392 43.36 28.77 -4.49
CA GLY A 392 43.73 29.85 -5.40
C GLY A 392 44.21 29.38 -6.78
N ALA A 393 44.27 28.07 -7.03
CA ALA A 393 44.71 27.52 -8.31
C ALA A 393 43.86 28.07 -9.47
N GLY A 394 44.51 28.66 -10.48
CA GLY A 394 43.84 29.23 -11.65
C GLY A 394 43.38 30.68 -11.50
N PHE A 395 43.63 31.33 -10.35
CA PHE A 395 43.31 32.74 -10.12
C PHE A 395 44.58 33.58 -9.96
N SER A 396 44.59 34.78 -10.57
CA SER A 396 45.72 35.72 -10.50
C SER A 396 45.80 36.47 -9.18
N ASP A 397 44.66 36.73 -8.55
CA ASP A 397 44.56 37.47 -7.30
C ASP A 397 43.35 37.03 -6.47
N ILE A 398 43.28 37.55 -5.23
CA ILE A 398 42.18 37.28 -4.31
C ILE A 398 40.84 37.82 -4.82
N ASN A 399 40.84 38.93 -5.56
CA ASN A 399 39.60 39.54 -6.05
C ASN A 399 38.95 38.67 -7.13
N ALA A 400 39.74 38.08 -8.03
CA ALA A 400 39.24 37.11 -9.01
C ALA A 400 38.65 35.88 -8.33
N LEU A 401 39.32 35.33 -7.31
CA LEU A 401 38.81 34.20 -6.54
C LEU A 401 37.48 34.54 -5.84
N LEU A 402 37.43 35.66 -5.11
CA LEU A 402 36.21 36.07 -4.39
C LEU A 402 35.07 36.43 -5.34
N SER A 403 35.36 37.03 -6.49
CA SER A 403 34.35 37.31 -7.52
C SER A 403 33.76 36.01 -8.08
N ASN A 404 34.60 35.00 -8.32
CA ASN A 404 34.12 33.69 -8.76
C ASN A 404 33.27 33.01 -7.69
N LEU A 405 33.74 32.99 -6.43
CA LEU A 405 32.99 32.42 -5.31
C LEU A 405 31.66 33.14 -5.09
N ASN A 406 31.64 34.48 -5.15
CA ASN A 406 30.42 35.26 -5.00
C ASN A 406 29.42 34.93 -6.10
N ARG A 407 29.88 34.81 -7.36
CA ARG A 407 29.04 34.35 -8.47
C ARG A 407 28.47 32.97 -8.19
N SER A 408 29.28 32.02 -7.71
CA SER A 408 28.81 30.68 -7.34
C SER A 408 27.73 30.72 -6.24
N MET A 409 27.86 31.59 -5.23
CA MET A 409 26.83 31.71 -4.18
C MET A 409 25.50 32.23 -4.72
N TRP A 410 25.54 33.21 -5.63
CA TRP A 410 24.33 33.72 -6.28
C TRP A 410 23.74 32.74 -7.30
N ASP A 411 24.57 31.97 -8.00
CA ASP A 411 24.11 30.89 -8.88
C ASP A 411 23.38 29.79 -8.06
N ILE A 412 23.85 29.48 -6.84
CA ILE A 412 23.16 28.58 -5.90
C ILE A 412 21.81 29.18 -5.48
N ASP A 413 21.79 30.46 -5.10
CA ASP A 413 20.56 31.15 -4.69
C ASP A 413 19.50 31.18 -5.80
N ALA A 414 19.90 31.45 -7.03
CA ALA A 414 19.01 31.54 -8.19
C ALA A 414 18.48 30.18 -8.69
N ARG A 415 19.10 29.07 -8.27
CA ARG A 415 18.70 27.73 -8.72
C ARG A 415 17.47 27.20 -8.00
N PHE A 416 17.29 27.55 -6.73
CA PHE A 416 16.23 27.01 -5.87
C PHE A 416 15.15 28.05 -5.63
N GLU A 417 13.95 27.81 -6.15
CA GLU A 417 12.84 28.79 -6.11
C GLU A 417 12.01 28.69 -4.82
N THR A 418 12.02 27.53 -4.17
CA THR A 418 11.24 27.26 -2.95
C THR A 418 11.94 27.73 -1.68
N LYS A 419 13.28 27.76 -1.68
CA LYS A 419 14.10 28.19 -0.55
C LYS A 419 15.33 28.91 -1.08
N TYR A 420 15.64 30.06 -0.51
CA TYR A 420 16.77 30.90 -0.92
C TYR A 420 18.02 30.60 -0.07
N TRP A 421 19.16 30.58 -0.73
CA TRP A 421 20.45 30.33 -0.07
C TRP A 421 20.87 31.53 0.78
N ASN A 422 20.66 32.75 0.29
CA ASN A 422 20.99 34.00 0.97
C ASN A 422 20.27 34.15 2.32
N SER A 423 19.03 33.67 2.41
CA SER A 423 18.28 33.68 3.68
C SER A 423 18.75 32.60 4.66
N THR A 424 19.36 31.53 4.15
CA THR A 424 19.76 30.35 4.94
C THR A 424 21.21 30.46 5.44
N TYR A 425 22.12 31.01 4.65
CA TYR A 425 23.55 31.07 4.97
C TYR A 425 24.19 32.41 4.58
N LYS A 426 24.84 33.08 5.55
CA LYS A 426 25.47 34.39 5.36
C LYS A 426 26.95 34.26 5.01
N TRP A 427 27.26 34.02 3.74
CA TRP A 427 28.64 33.80 3.27
C TRP A 427 29.55 35.03 3.29
N GLU A 428 29.00 36.25 3.36
CA GLU A 428 29.78 37.51 3.38
C GLU A 428 30.79 37.58 4.54
N SER A 429 30.43 36.97 5.68
CA SER A 429 31.32 36.84 6.84
C SER A 429 32.58 36.02 6.50
N ASN A 430 32.41 34.95 5.71
CA ASN A 430 33.51 34.10 5.28
C ASN A 430 34.41 34.82 4.27
N PHE A 431 33.84 35.60 3.35
CA PHE A 431 34.63 36.43 2.42
C PHE A 431 35.48 37.47 3.15
N THR A 432 34.94 38.05 4.22
CA THR A 432 35.71 38.96 5.09
C THR A 432 36.87 38.23 5.78
N ALA A 433 36.64 37.02 6.29
CA ALA A 433 37.70 36.19 6.87
C ALA A 433 38.81 35.83 5.86
N ILE A 434 38.44 35.47 4.62
CA ILE A 434 39.42 35.18 3.54
C ILE A 434 40.26 36.42 3.22
N ARG A 435 39.65 37.62 3.18
CA ARG A 435 40.42 38.88 2.99
C ARG A 435 41.41 39.09 4.13
N ASN A 436 41.00 38.88 5.38
CA ASN A 436 41.90 39.00 6.53
C ASN A 436 43.05 38.00 6.49
N TYR A 437 42.80 36.75 6.10
CA TYR A 437 43.86 35.75 5.91
C TYR A 437 44.84 36.17 4.81
N THR A 438 44.33 36.74 3.71
CA THR A 438 45.17 37.22 2.61
C THR A 438 46.09 38.35 3.06
N VAL A 439 45.59 39.30 3.86
CA VAL A 439 46.40 40.40 4.41
C VAL A 439 47.46 39.89 5.39
N THR A 440 47.11 38.89 6.21
CA THR A 440 47.98 38.39 7.28
C THR A 440 49.09 37.47 6.76
N TYR A 441 48.75 36.55 5.86
CA TYR A 441 49.64 35.45 5.45
C TYR A 441 50.09 35.53 3.99
N GLY A 442 49.53 36.45 3.19
CA GLY A 442 49.77 36.54 1.75
C GLY A 442 48.95 35.52 0.95
N PHE A 443 48.56 35.90 -0.27
CA PHE A 443 47.79 35.04 -1.18
C PHE A 443 48.60 33.78 -1.56
N ARG A 444 47.97 32.60 -1.48
CA ARG A 444 48.54 31.28 -1.82
C ARG A 444 49.77 30.85 -1.00
N SER A 445 50.01 31.44 0.16
CA SER A 445 50.94 30.85 1.14
C SER A 445 50.36 29.57 1.75
N ASP A 446 51.21 28.71 2.31
CA ASP A 446 50.78 27.42 2.87
C ASP A 446 49.71 27.59 3.98
N GLU A 447 49.90 28.55 4.87
CA GLU A 447 48.95 28.86 5.95
C GLU A 447 47.65 29.47 5.41
N TRP A 448 47.73 30.30 4.36
CA TRP A 448 46.55 30.83 3.69
C TRP A 448 45.75 29.73 2.98
N ASN A 449 46.43 28.82 2.29
CA ASN A 449 45.82 27.69 1.58
C ASN A 449 45.07 26.78 2.55
N ASN A 450 45.68 26.44 3.70
CA ASN A 450 45.05 25.60 4.71
C ASN A 450 43.79 26.25 5.30
N ARG A 451 43.89 27.51 5.74
CA ARG A 451 42.76 28.23 6.36
C ARG A 451 41.64 28.54 5.36
N THR A 452 41.99 29.08 4.19
CA THR A 452 41.03 29.41 3.14
C THR A 452 40.39 28.15 2.57
N GLY A 453 41.17 27.09 2.36
CA GLY A 453 40.68 25.79 1.92
C GLY A 453 39.65 25.19 2.86
N SER A 454 39.93 25.21 4.17
CA SER A 454 39.00 24.72 5.19
C SER A 454 37.68 25.51 5.23
N LEU A 455 37.76 26.84 5.07
CA LEU A 455 36.59 27.71 5.10
C LEU A 455 35.73 27.58 3.83
N ILE A 456 36.36 27.51 2.65
CA ILE A 456 35.64 27.27 1.39
C ILE A 456 34.99 25.89 1.42
N ARG A 457 35.67 24.87 1.94
CA ARG A 457 35.07 23.54 2.15
C ARG A 457 33.85 23.60 3.05
N TYR A 458 33.95 24.29 4.17
CA TYR A 458 32.82 24.49 5.08
C TYR A 458 31.63 25.18 4.38
N MET A 459 31.88 26.18 3.54
CA MET A 459 30.82 26.83 2.75
C MET A 459 30.11 25.86 1.80
N PHE A 460 30.87 25.09 1.02
CA PHE A 460 30.30 24.13 0.08
C PHE A 460 29.66 22.93 0.78
N ASP A 461 30.14 22.51 1.95
CA ASP A 461 29.49 21.48 2.77
C ASP A 461 28.11 21.95 3.26
N ASN A 462 27.97 23.22 3.67
CA ASN A 462 26.66 23.80 4.00
C ASN A 462 25.75 23.94 2.76
N ALA A 463 26.31 24.28 1.59
CA ALA A 463 25.56 24.31 0.35
C ALA A 463 25.08 22.90 -0.08
N ASN A 464 25.92 21.87 0.12
CA ASN A 464 25.56 20.45 -0.04
C ASN A 464 24.34 20.10 0.83
N VAL A 465 24.36 20.47 2.11
CA VAL A 465 23.22 20.28 3.03
C VAL A 465 21.98 21.04 2.57
N PHE A 466 22.14 22.28 2.10
CA PHE A 466 21.04 23.12 1.63
C PHE A 466 20.28 22.50 0.46
N VAL A 467 20.96 21.81 -0.46
CA VAL A 467 20.28 21.09 -1.56
C VAL A 467 19.26 20.09 -1.01
N PHE A 468 19.56 19.38 0.08
CA PHE A 468 18.59 18.47 0.67
C PHE A 468 17.43 19.21 1.35
N GLU A 469 17.71 20.34 2.00
CA GLU A 469 16.67 21.17 2.61
C GLU A 469 15.73 21.81 1.57
N ALA A 470 16.26 22.21 0.42
CA ALA A 470 15.46 22.77 -0.67
C ALA A 470 14.48 21.74 -1.28
N HIS A 471 14.79 20.45 -1.16
CA HIS A 471 13.92 19.34 -1.57
C HIS A 471 13.07 18.76 -0.42
N ALA A 472 13.07 19.39 0.76
CA ALA A 472 12.45 18.87 1.98
C ALA A 472 10.96 18.50 1.85
N ASP A 473 10.19 19.22 1.02
CA ASP A 473 8.74 19.01 0.86
C ASP A 473 8.37 17.60 0.37
N THR A 474 9.30 16.89 -0.28
CA THR A 474 9.12 15.47 -0.65
C THR A 474 10.02 14.53 0.13
N VAL A 475 11.08 15.07 0.75
CA VAL A 475 12.01 14.30 1.56
C VAL A 475 11.80 14.55 3.05
N GLY A 476 10.55 14.67 3.52
CA GLY A 476 10.23 14.91 4.94
C GLY A 476 10.96 13.98 5.93
N LYS A 477 11.37 12.80 5.46
CA LYS A 477 12.25 11.82 6.14
C LYS A 477 13.69 12.32 6.40
N LEU A 478 14.29 13.07 5.47
CA LEU A 478 15.66 13.62 5.59
C LEU A 478 15.76 14.72 6.65
N ASN A 479 14.75 15.58 6.77
CA ASN A 479 14.75 16.65 7.76
C ASN A 479 14.68 16.11 9.20
N ALA A 480 13.85 15.08 9.45
CA ALA A 480 13.73 14.42 10.75
C ALA A 480 15.05 13.78 11.24
N VAL A 481 15.88 13.28 10.30
CA VAL A 481 17.17 12.64 10.61
C VAL A 481 18.28 13.66 10.92
N SER A 482 18.11 14.89 10.45
CA SER A 482 19.14 15.93 10.56
C SER A 482 19.09 16.78 11.83
N ALA A 483 18.01 16.68 12.61
CA ALA A 483 17.69 17.59 13.70
C ALA A 483 18.76 17.75 14.82
N PRO A 484 19.67 16.79 15.11
CA PRO A 484 20.68 16.99 16.15
C PRO A 484 22.14 17.16 15.67
N ALA A 485 22.44 17.17 14.35
CA ALA A 485 23.83 17.37 13.90
C ALA A 485 24.17 18.86 13.74
N THR A 486 25.06 19.37 14.58
CA THR A 486 25.64 20.73 14.43
C THR A 486 26.69 20.81 13.32
N ASP A 487 27.30 19.67 12.95
CA ASP A 487 28.32 19.58 11.91
C ASP A 487 27.71 19.20 10.54
N PRO A 488 27.95 19.99 9.46
CA PRO A 488 27.44 19.70 8.12
C PRO A 488 27.85 18.35 7.55
N GLN A 489 29.05 17.84 7.88
CA GLN A 489 29.52 16.55 7.36
C GLN A 489 28.78 15.37 8.00
N GLN A 490 28.65 15.37 9.34
CA GLN A 490 27.82 14.37 10.02
C GLN A 490 26.37 14.39 9.54
N ARG A 491 25.84 15.58 9.23
CA ARG A 491 24.49 15.72 8.68
C ARG A 491 24.38 15.08 7.30
N LEU A 492 25.37 15.29 6.44
CA LEU A 492 25.44 14.71 5.11
C LEU A 492 25.55 13.17 5.13
N GLU A 493 26.36 12.61 6.04
CA GLU A 493 26.48 11.15 6.22
C GLU A 493 25.15 10.50 6.59
N ARG A 494 24.42 11.07 7.55
CA ARG A 494 23.11 10.55 7.95
C ARG A 494 22.09 10.61 6.82
N ILE A 495 22.17 11.64 5.98
CA ILE A 495 21.33 11.77 4.79
C ILE A 495 21.62 10.64 3.77
N TYR A 496 22.89 10.32 3.55
CA TYR A 496 23.28 9.21 2.67
C TYR A 496 22.80 7.85 3.19
N ASP A 497 22.71 7.65 4.50
CA ASP A 497 22.19 6.41 5.09
C ASP A 497 20.68 6.20 4.85
N VAL A 498 19.89 7.27 4.85
CA VAL A 498 18.47 7.20 4.48
C VAL A 498 18.33 6.74 3.04
N PHE A 499 19.19 7.26 2.16
CA PHE A 499 19.19 6.86 0.76
C PHE A 499 19.57 5.39 0.56
N ASN A 500 20.57 4.88 1.27
CA ASN A 500 20.91 3.46 1.27
C ASN A 500 19.69 2.58 1.60
N THR A 501 18.87 3.03 2.57
CA THR A 501 17.64 2.34 2.96
C THR A 501 16.61 2.37 1.83
N THR A 502 16.41 3.51 1.16
CA THR A 502 15.48 3.64 0.02
C THR A 502 15.87 2.74 -1.16
N VAL A 503 17.16 2.72 -1.52
CA VAL A 503 17.67 1.84 -2.61
C VAL A 503 17.40 0.39 -2.27
N MET A 504 17.69 -0.01 -1.03
CA MET A 504 17.44 -1.38 -0.57
C MET A 504 15.96 -1.73 -0.63
N GLN A 505 15.07 -0.86 -0.15
CA GLN A 505 13.62 -1.06 -0.20
C GLN A 505 13.10 -1.23 -1.63
N PHE A 506 13.59 -0.42 -2.57
CA PHE A 506 13.18 -0.49 -3.97
C PHE A 506 13.56 -1.83 -4.61
N TYR A 507 14.84 -2.23 -4.51
CA TYR A 507 15.31 -3.49 -5.11
C TYR A 507 14.72 -4.73 -4.44
N ILE A 508 14.59 -4.72 -3.10
CA ILE A 508 13.95 -5.81 -2.36
C ILE A 508 12.47 -5.89 -2.70
N GLY A 509 11.75 -4.77 -2.77
CA GLY A 509 10.34 -4.72 -3.15
C GLY A 509 10.11 -5.25 -4.57
N ALA A 510 10.95 -4.82 -5.52
CA ALA A 510 10.89 -5.30 -6.90
C ALA A 510 11.17 -6.81 -7.00
N GLY A 511 12.22 -7.30 -6.35
CA GLY A 511 12.57 -8.72 -6.34
C GLY A 511 11.53 -9.59 -5.63
N ALA A 512 11.04 -9.15 -4.46
CA ALA A 512 9.98 -9.83 -3.71
C ALA A 512 8.67 -9.88 -4.50
N THR A 513 8.34 -8.84 -5.28
CA THR A 513 7.16 -8.84 -6.15
C THR A 513 7.24 -10.00 -7.15
N LEU A 514 8.39 -10.16 -7.83
CA LEU A 514 8.57 -11.28 -8.77
C LEU A 514 8.52 -12.65 -8.10
N LEU A 515 9.13 -12.78 -6.91
CA LEU A 515 9.11 -14.04 -6.15
C LEU A 515 7.70 -14.41 -5.71
N VAL A 516 6.95 -13.48 -5.14
CA VAL A 516 5.57 -13.74 -4.70
C VAL A 516 4.66 -14.01 -5.89
N LEU A 517 4.82 -13.28 -7.00
CA LEU A 517 4.10 -13.56 -8.26
C LEU A 517 4.42 -14.96 -8.79
N ALA A 518 5.68 -15.42 -8.73
CA ALA A 518 6.04 -16.78 -9.12
C ALA A 518 5.35 -17.84 -8.25
N VAL A 519 5.28 -17.61 -6.94
CA VAL A 519 4.55 -18.49 -6.00
C VAL A 519 3.05 -18.46 -6.29
N MET A 520 2.45 -17.29 -6.49
CA MET A 520 1.03 -17.17 -6.81
C MET A 520 0.69 -17.85 -8.14
N TYR A 521 1.56 -17.70 -9.14
CA TYR A 521 1.43 -18.38 -10.43
C TYR A 521 1.47 -19.91 -10.29
N TRP A 522 2.35 -20.42 -9.41
CA TRP A 522 2.40 -21.84 -9.07
C TRP A 522 1.05 -22.35 -8.53
N PHE A 523 0.41 -21.60 -7.65
CA PHE A 523 -0.90 -21.93 -7.10
C PHE A 523 -2.08 -21.64 -8.06
N ASN A 524 -1.89 -20.84 -9.11
CA ASN A 524 -2.99 -20.44 -9.99
C ASN A 524 -3.45 -21.57 -10.93
N LYS A 525 -2.52 -22.19 -11.67
CA LYS A 525 -2.84 -23.24 -12.67
C LYS A 525 -2.43 -24.64 -12.24
N VAL A 526 -3.33 -25.61 -12.44
CA VAL A 526 -3.07 -27.05 -12.17
C VAL A 526 -2.17 -27.64 -13.24
N HIS A 527 -2.48 -27.39 -14.52
CA HIS A 527 -1.69 -27.84 -15.66
C HIS A 527 -0.92 -26.65 -16.22
N LYS A 528 0.40 -26.76 -16.29
CA LYS A 528 1.30 -25.70 -16.75
C LYS A 528 1.99 -26.16 -18.02
N SER A 529 2.06 -25.30 -19.03
CA SER A 529 2.88 -25.55 -20.22
C SER A 529 4.38 -25.38 -19.89
N LYS A 530 5.26 -25.92 -20.74
CA LYS A 530 6.72 -25.78 -20.58
C LYS A 530 7.17 -24.32 -20.58
N ILE A 531 6.48 -23.45 -21.34
CA ILE A 531 6.78 -22.01 -21.42
C ILE A 531 6.43 -21.31 -20.12
N GLU A 532 5.24 -21.58 -19.59
CA GLU A 532 4.76 -21.03 -18.31
C GLU A 532 5.65 -21.45 -17.12
N PHE A 533 6.18 -22.67 -17.16
CA PHE A 533 7.17 -23.14 -16.18
C PHE A 533 8.50 -22.38 -16.30
N GLY A 534 8.96 -22.10 -17.53
CA GLY A 534 10.14 -21.28 -17.80
C GLY A 534 9.98 -19.84 -17.32
N GLU A 535 8.82 -19.21 -17.53
CA GLU A 535 8.52 -17.87 -17.00
C GLU A 535 8.60 -17.82 -15.47
N MET A 536 8.10 -18.85 -14.79
CA MET A 536 8.16 -18.93 -13.35
C MET A 536 9.62 -19.02 -12.84
N ILE A 537 10.44 -19.91 -13.41
CA ILE A 537 11.86 -20.03 -13.04
C ILE A 537 12.57 -18.70 -13.24
N ASN A 538 12.32 -18.06 -14.37
CA ASN A 538 12.94 -16.79 -14.71
C ASN A 538 12.58 -15.68 -13.71
N ARG A 539 11.30 -15.58 -13.29
CA ARG A 539 10.89 -14.65 -12.22
C ARG A 539 11.60 -14.93 -10.90
N VAL A 540 11.82 -16.21 -10.56
CA VAL A 540 12.56 -16.57 -9.34
C VAL A 540 14.02 -16.14 -9.43
N VAL A 541 14.69 -16.45 -10.54
CA VAL A 541 16.11 -16.10 -10.76
C VAL A 541 16.29 -14.59 -10.75
N VAL A 542 15.48 -13.85 -11.52
CA VAL A 542 15.53 -12.39 -11.58
C VAL A 542 15.16 -11.77 -10.23
N GLY A 543 14.17 -12.32 -9.54
CA GLY A 543 13.76 -11.85 -8.22
C GLY A 543 14.88 -11.92 -7.18
N PHE A 544 15.59 -13.05 -7.10
CA PHE A 544 16.77 -13.17 -6.24
C PHE A 544 17.93 -12.27 -6.70
N ALA A 545 18.17 -12.16 -8.01
CA ALA A 545 19.21 -11.29 -8.54
C ALA A 545 18.97 -9.82 -8.14
N LEU A 546 17.73 -9.33 -8.22
CA LEU A 546 17.38 -7.97 -7.78
C LEU A 546 17.64 -7.74 -6.29
N ILE A 547 17.29 -8.69 -5.43
CA ILE A 547 17.56 -8.61 -3.99
C ILE A 547 19.08 -8.53 -3.73
N ILE A 548 19.86 -9.38 -4.40
CA ILE A 548 21.33 -9.38 -4.28
C ILE A 548 21.91 -8.04 -4.76
N VAL A 549 21.43 -7.50 -5.89
CA VAL A 549 21.86 -6.18 -6.40
C VAL A 549 21.54 -5.07 -5.41
N GLY A 550 20.36 -5.09 -4.77
CA GLY A 550 20.00 -4.10 -3.75
C GLY A 550 20.95 -4.12 -2.54
N VAL A 551 21.28 -5.31 -2.05
CA VAL A 551 22.24 -5.48 -0.94
C VAL A 551 23.66 -5.06 -1.37
N ALA A 552 24.08 -5.47 -2.57
CA ALA A 552 25.39 -5.13 -3.11
C ALA A 552 25.55 -3.62 -3.36
N ALA A 553 24.49 -2.93 -3.79
CA ALA A 553 24.51 -1.48 -4.00
C ALA A 553 24.78 -0.71 -2.70
N VAL A 554 24.17 -1.14 -1.59
CA VAL A 554 24.36 -0.51 -0.27
C VAL A 554 25.75 -0.81 0.30
N ILE A 555 26.20 -2.08 0.25
CA ILE A 555 27.55 -2.46 0.71
C ILE A 555 28.61 -1.73 -0.12
N GLY A 556 28.41 -1.68 -1.44
CA GLY A 556 29.28 -1.03 -2.39
C GLY A 556 29.34 0.49 -2.22
N ASN A 557 28.33 1.14 -1.64
CA ASN A 557 28.30 2.60 -1.46
C ASN A 557 29.47 3.13 -0.59
N LYS A 558 30.09 2.26 0.22
CA LYS A 558 31.33 2.58 0.95
C LYS A 558 32.58 2.66 0.07
N THR A 559 32.46 2.34 -1.22
CA THR A 559 33.54 2.36 -2.21
C THR A 559 33.21 3.37 -3.32
N THR A 560 34.23 3.96 -3.94
CA THR A 560 34.07 4.95 -5.01
C THR A 560 33.24 4.41 -6.19
N SER A 561 33.37 3.11 -6.50
CA SER A 561 32.62 2.46 -7.59
C SER A 561 31.15 2.25 -7.24
N GLY A 562 30.83 1.84 -6.02
CA GLY A 562 29.43 1.67 -5.61
C GLY A 562 28.72 2.99 -5.36
N PHE A 563 29.41 4.03 -4.89
CA PHE A 563 28.86 5.39 -4.86
C PHE A 563 28.50 5.89 -6.26
N LYS A 564 29.34 5.63 -7.27
CA LYS A 564 29.02 5.96 -8.68
C LYS A 564 27.76 5.28 -9.18
N PHE A 565 27.50 4.03 -8.78
CA PHE A 565 26.27 3.31 -9.10
C PHE A 565 25.07 3.88 -8.35
N SER A 566 25.20 4.13 -7.04
CA SER A 566 24.15 4.70 -6.19
C SER A 566 23.79 6.15 -6.58
N ALA A 567 24.75 6.90 -7.13
CA ALA A 567 24.57 8.25 -7.67
C ALA A 567 24.22 8.25 -9.17
N SER A 568 23.81 7.10 -9.72
CA SER A 568 23.50 6.93 -11.14
C SER A 568 21.99 7.00 -11.39
N ALA A 569 21.61 7.53 -12.55
CA ALA A 569 20.24 7.50 -13.04
C ALA A 569 19.78 6.08 -13.48
N TRP A 570 20.69 5.11 -13.47
CA TRP A 570 20.44 3.73 -13.93
C TRP A 570 19.73 2.83 -12.91
N ILE A 571 19.49 3.31 -11.69
CA ILE A 571 18.82 2.51 -10.62
C ILE A 571 17.44 2.04 -11.09
N ILE A 572 16.56 2.96 -11.48
CA ILE A 572 15.19 2.64 -11.93
C ILE A 572 15.22 1.84 -13.26
N PRO A 573 15.94 2.29 -14.32
CA PRO A 573 16.04 1.52 -15.58
C PRO A 573 16.54 0.09 -15.42
N SER A 574 17.47 -0.19 -14.50
CA SER A 574 17.97 -1.55 -14.28
C SER A 574 16.85 -2.52 -13.89
N VAL A 575 15.91 -2.09 -13.06
CA VAL A 575 14.75 -2.89 -12.66
C VAL A 575 13.77 -3.08 -13.81
N ILE A 576 13.60 -2.08 -14.67
CA ILE A 576 12.79 -2.21 -15.91
C ILE A 576 13.31 -3.35 -16.77
N PHE A 577 14.62 -3.38 -17.03
CA PHE A 577 15.22 -4.47 -17.82
C PHE A 577 15.02 -5.82 -17.14
N CYS A 578 15.14 -5.91 -15.83
CA CYS A 578 14.86 -7.14 -15.08
C CYS A 578 13.38 -7.57 -15.18
N PHE A 579 12.43 -6.64 -15.11
CA PHE A 579 11.00 -6.95 -15.24
C PHE A 579 10.66 -7.42 -16.65
N ILE A 580 11.24 -6.79 -17.67
CA ILE A 580 11.08 -7.21 -19.07
C ILE A 580 11.73 -8.58 -19.28
N SER A 581 12.97 -8.77 -18.81
CA SER A 581 13.68 -10.04 -18.93
C SER A 581 12.94 -11.15 -18.21
N GLY A 582 12.26 -10.84 -17.10
CA GLY A 582 11.41 -11.74 -16.31
C GLY A 582 10.22 -12.34 -17.09
N LYS A 583 9.84 -11.76 -18.25
CA LYS A 583 8.80 -12.27 -19.15
C LYS A 583 9.45 -12.83 -20.41
N SER A 584 9.05 -14.02 -20.86
CA SER A 584 9.57 -14.57 -22.13
C SER A 584 9.12 -13.69 -23.30
N LEU A 585 10.03 -13.31 -24.20
CA LEU A 585 9.73 -12.52 -25.42
C LEU A 585 8.61 -13.13 -26.28
N HIS A 586 8.40 -14.44 -26.21
CA HIS A 586 7.34 -15.13 -26.94
C HIS A 586 5.92 -14.87 -26.37
N SER A 587 5.83 -14.50 -25.09
CA SER A 587 4.58 -14.15 -24.38
C SER A 587 4.00 -12.82 -24.86
N TRP A 588 4.87 -11.88 -25.25
CA TRP A 588 4.49 -10.59 -25.84
C TRP A 588 3.68 -10.75 -27.14
N SER A 589 3.97 -11.78 -27.93
CA SER A 589 3.25 -12.06 -29.18
C SER A 589 1.87 -12.73 -29.00
N ILE A 590 1.61 -13.33 -27.83
CA ILE A 590 0.36 -14.05 -27.57
C ILE A 590 -0.65 -13.12 -26.90
N SER A 591 -0.21 -12.27 -25.97
CA SER A 591 -1.04 -11.22 -25.36
C SER A 591 -1.62 -10.24 -26.39
N SER A 592 -0.85 -9.88 -27.42
CA SER A 592 -1.33 -9.04 -28.53
C SER A 592 -2.38 -9.72 -29.43
N ARG A 593 -2.49 -11.05 -29.42
CA ARG A 593 -3.55 -11.79 -30.14
C ARG A 593 -4.82 -11.95 -29.31
N THR A 594 -4.72 -11.95 -27.98
CA THR A 594 -5.89 -12.03 -27.08
C THR A 594 -6.50 -10.68 -26.74
N ALA A 595 -5.77 -9.57 -26.90
CA ALA A 595 -6.28 -8.21 -26.77
C ALA A 595 -7.09 -7.72 -28.00
N GLY A 596 -7.28 -8.59 -29.01
CA GLY A 596 -8.02 -8.31 -30.24
C GLY A 596 -9.41 -8.95 -30.32
N TYR A 597 -10.04 -9.26 -29.18
CA TYR A 597 -11.43 -9.74 -29.12
C TYR A 597 -12.22 -9.04 -28.02
#